data_AF-A0A3M1YKY3-F1
#
_entry.id   AF-A0A3M1YKY3-F1
#
_cell.length_a   1.000
_cell.length_b   1.000
_cell.length_c   1.000
_cell.angle_alpha   90.00
_cell.angle_beta   90.00
_cell.angle_gamma   90.00
#
_symmetry.space_group_name_H-M   'P 1'
#
loop_
_entity.id
_entity.type
_entity.pdbx_description
1 polymer ?
#
loop_
_entity_poly.entity_id
_entity_poly.type
_entity_poly.pdbx_seq_one_letter_code
_entity_poly.pdbx_strand_id
1 'polypeptide(L)'
;YYLHEIKPDKQPIGVHSHAKPFTTHDIQLREGDGIYVFSDGFQDQFGGPKGKKFKAKSIKTILLSHQNKSMREQYQILLRTFEEWKGEGEQTDDVTVIGVRV
;
A
#
# COMPACT_ATOMS: atom_id res chain seq x y z
N TYR A 1 16.19 -5.82 -4.22
CA TYR A 1 15.25 -5.88 -3.09
C TYR A 1 14.23 -7.00 -3.34
N TYR A 2 13.74 -7.67 -2.30
CA TYR A 2 12.61 -8.60 -2.39
C TYR A 2 11.46 -8.08 -1.53
N LEU A 3 10.22 -8.49 -1.87
CA LEU A 3 9.03 -8.09 -1.13
C LEU A 3 8.54 -9.28 -0.29
N HIS A 4 8.35 -9.06 1.01
CA HIS A 4 7.66 -9.99 1.89
C HIS A 4 6.27 -9.43 2.20
N GLU A 5 5.23 -10.23 1.95
CA GLU A 5 3.83 -9.83 2.17
C GLU A 5 3.22 -10.68 3.28
N ILE A 6 2.81 -10.02 4.37
CA ILE A 6 2.09 -10.65 5.47
C ILE A 6 0.62 -10.80 5.07
N LYS A 7 0.10 -12.03 5.16
CA LYS A 7 -1.29 -12.31 4.79
C LYS A 7 -2.23 -11.93 5.93
N PRO A 8 -3.30 -11.18 5.67
CA PRO A 8 -4.27 -10.83 6.69
C PRO A 8 -5.23 -11.99 6.93
N ASP A 9 -5.87 -11.99 8.10
CA ASP A 9 -7.13 -12.70 8.28
C ASP A 9 -8.23 -11.97 7.52
N LYS A 10 -8.86 -12.65 6.55
CA LYS A 10 -9.89 -12.06 5.69
C LYS A 10 -11.23 -11.96 6.42
N GLN A 11 -11.31 -11.08 7.40
CA GLN A 11 -12.51 -10.79 8.17
C GLN A 11 -12.44 -9.35 8.73
N PRO A 12 -13.58 -8.66 8.86
CA PRO A 12 -13.61 -7.34 9.49
C PRO A 12 -13.51 -7.45 11.02
N ILE A 13 -13.22 -6.32 11.66
CA ILE A 13 -13.43 -6.17 13.11
C ILE A 13 -14.93 -5.95 13.35
N GLY A 14 -15.54 -6.72 14.25
CA GLY A 14 -16.96 -6.60 14.61
C GLY A 14 -17.75 -7.89 14.42
N VAL A 15 -19.08 -7.77 14.26
CA VAL A 15 -19.97 -8.93 14.11
C VAL A 15 -19.78 -9.56 12.73
N HIS A 16 -19.27 -10.78 12.72
CA HIS A 16 -19.12 -11.60 11.52
C HIS A 16 -19.58 -13.02 11.85
N SER A 17 -20.43 -13.60 10.99
CA SER A 17 -21.11 -14.88 11.25
C SER A 17 -20.16 -16.06 11.52
N HIS A 18 -18.91 -15.96 11.04
CA HIS A 18 -17.86 -16.95 11.20
C HIS A 18 -16.53 -16.29 11.59
N ALA A 19 -16.55 -15.37 12.56
CA ALA A 19 -15.34 -14.75 13.07
C ALA A 19 -14.37 -15.80 13.63
N LYS A 20 -13.11 -15.75 13.20
CA LYS A 20 -12.00 -16.54 13.74
C LYS A 20 -11.14 -15.64 14.64
N PRO A 21 -10.32 -16.19 15.55
CA PRO A 21 -9.28 -15.39 16.21
C PRO A 21 -8.35 -14.73 15.17
N PHE A 22 -7.94 -13.49 15.43
CA PHE A 22 -6.92 -12.83 14.60
C PHE A 22 -5.54 -13.42 14.89
N THR A 23 -4.73 -13.53 13.86
CA THR A 23 -3.34 -14.01 13.88
C THR A 23 -2.41 -12.86 14.21
N THR A 24 -1.58 -13.02 15.24
CA THR A 24 -0.45 -12.12 15.50
C THR A 24 0.75 -12.58 14.69
N HIS A 25 1.42 -11.65 14.01
CA HIS A 25 2.62 -11.93 13.22
C HIS A 25 3.83 -11.22 13.84
N ASP A 26 4.79 -12.01 14.30
CA ASP A 26 6.08 -11.51 14.78
C ASP A 26 7.12 -11.61 13.67
N ILE A 27 7.84 -10.52 13.40
CA ILE A 27 8.80 -10.43 12.29
C ILE A 27 10.09 -9.80 12.81
N GLN A 28 11.21 -10.50 12.60
CA GLN A 28 12.53 -9.95 12.89
C GLN A 28 12.96 -9.01 11.76
N LEU A 29 13.21 -7.75 12.09
CA LEU A 29 13.69 -6.73 11.17
C LEU A 29 15.21 -6.58 11.23
N ARG A 30 15.79 -6.05 10.16
CA ARG A 30 17.20 -5.67 10.04
C ARG A 30 17.31 -4.19 9.65
N GLU A 31 18.45 -3.59 9.95
CA GLU A 31 18.74 -2.22 9.55
C GLU A 31 18.56 -2.05 8.03
N GLY A 32 17.87 -0.98 7.63
CA GLY A 32 17.54 -0.69 6.24
C GLY A 32 16.26 -1.34 5.73
N ASP A 33 15.61 -2.23 6.49
CA ASP A 33 14.31 -2.78 6.12
C ASP A 33 13.24 -1.69 6.09
N GLY A 34 12.37 -1.74 5.07
CA GLY A 34 11.22 -0.84 4.93
C GLY A 34 9.91 -1.59 5.13
N ILE A 35 9.05 -1.05 6.00
CA ILE A 35 7.73 -1.58 6.33
C ILE A 35 6.69 -0.62 5.80
N TYR A 36 5.64 -1.16 5.15
CA TYR A 36 4.54 -0.36 4.63
C TYR A 36 3.19 -0.95 5.01
N VAL A 37 2.26 -0.09 5.40
CA VAL A 37 0.86 -0.40 5.62
C VAL A 37 0.03 0.61 4.83
N PHE A 38 -0.98 0.15 4.11
CA PHE A 38 -1.81 1.03 3.28
C PHE A 38 -3.25 0.54 3.18
N SER A 39 -4.20 1.47 3.03
CA SER A 39 -5.59 1.18 2.71
C SER A 39 -5.77 0.81 1.23
N ASP A 40 -6.91 0.23 0.89
CA ASP A 40 -7.27 -0.13 -0.47
C ASP A 40 -7.58 1.08 -1.37
N GLY A 41 -7.94 2.24 -0.82
CA GLY A 41 -8.21 3.45 -1.60
C GLY A 41 -7.12 3.79 -2.63
N PHE A 42 -5.83 3.58 -2.31
CA PHE A 42 -4.74 3.82 -3.28
C PHE A 42 -4.85 2.89 -4.51
N GLN A 43 -5.09 1.59 -4.28
CA GLN A 43 -5.15 0.60 -5.37
C GLN A 43 -6.48 0.66 -6.12
N ASP A 44 -7.54 1.11 -5.48
CA ASP A 44 -8.88 1.20 -6.05
C ASP A 44 -9.16 2.52 -6.78
N GLN A 45 -8.25 3.51 -6.67
CA GLN A 45 -8.30 4.74 -7.44
C GLN A 45 -8.39 4.47 -8.95
N PHE A 46 -9.43 5.02 -9.57
CA PHE A 46 -9.61 5.04 -11.02
C PHE A 46 -8.78 6.17 -11.65
N GLY A 47 -8.21 5.90 -12.82
CA GLY A 47 -7.37 6.87 -13.48
C GLY A 47 -6.67 6.37 -14.74
N GLY A 48 -5.68 7.15 -15.17
CA GLY A 48 -4.92 6.94 -16.39
C GLY A 48 -5.76 7.07 -17.67
N PRO A 49 -5.14 6.91 -18.85
CA PRO A 49 -5.78 7.18 -20.15
C PRO A 49 -7.00 6.31 -20.47
N LYS A 50 -7.21 5.23 -19.71
CA LYS A 50 -8.28 4.25 -19.92
C LYS A 50 -9.25 4.16 -18.73
N GLY A 51 -9.14 5.06 -17.75
CA GLY A 51 -10.01 5.07 -16.56
C GLY A 51 -10.01 3.73 -15.81
N LYS A 52 -8.83 3.17 -15.52
CA LYS A 52 -8.69 1.86 -14.83
C LYS A 52 -8.28 2.05 -13.39
N LYS A 53 -8.58 1.05 -12.55
CA LYS A 53 -8.03 0.95 -11.19
C LYS A 53 -6.50 0.83 -11.22
N PHE A 54 -5.83 1.42 -10.24
CA PHE A 54 -4.37 1.39 -10.10
C PHE A 54 -3.81 -0.03 -9.82
N LYS A 55 -4.52 -0.80 -8.99
CA LYS A 55 -4.23 -2.17 -8.53
C LYS A 55 -3.01 -2.32 -7.60
N ALA A 56 -3.10 -3.25 -6.65
CA ALA A 56 -2.00 -3.59 -5.72
C ALA A 56 -0.66 -3.93 -6.38
N LYS A 57 -0.64 -4.53 -7.58
CA LYS A 57 0.62 -4.90 -8.25
C LYS A 57 1.48 -3.65 -8.55
N SER A 58 0.84 -2.54 -8.88
CA SER A 58 1.52 -1.30 -9.27
C SER A 58 2.21 -0.65 -8.07
N ILE A 59 1.51 -0.51 -6.94
CA ILE A 59 2.10 0.07 -5.72
C ILE A 59 3.26 -0.79 -5.19
N LYS A 60 3.11 -2.12 -5.19
CA LYS A 60 4.18 -3.06 -4.81
C LYS A 60 5.43 -2.89 -5.68
N THR A 61 5.24 -2.73 -6.98
CA THR A 61 6.35 -2.47 -7.93
C THR A 61 7.05 -1.14 -7.61
N ILE A 62 6.28 -0.08 -7.35
CA ILE A 62 6.85 1.25 -7.04
C ILE A 62 7.67 1.20 -5.75
N LEU A 63 7.13 0.61 -4.68
CA LEU A 63 7.84 0.48 -3.41
C LEU A 63 9.15 -0.30 -3.58
N LEU A 64 9.12 -1.40 -4.32
CA LEU A 64 10.30 -2.25 -4.53
C LEU A 64 11.38 -1.57 -5.39
N SER A 65 10.97 -0.85 -6.44
CA SER A 65 11.87 -0.16 -7.36
C SER A 65 12.57 1.06 -6.75
N HIS A 66 12.01 1.62 -5.67
CA HIS A 66 12.52 2.84 -5.03
C HIS A 66 13.04 2.61 -3.62
N GLN A 67 13.29 1.35 -3.22
CA GLN A 67 13.77 1.02 -1.88
C GLN A 67 15.10 1.73 -1.55
N ASN A 68 16.00 1.92 -2.51
CA ASN A 68 17.27 2.62 -2.29
C ASN A 68 17.11 4.12 -1.96
N LYS A 69 15.92 4.71 -2.12
CA LYS A 69 15.65 6.12 -1.85
C LYS A 69 15.31 6.36 -0.39
N SER A 70 15.46 7.60 0.08
CA SER A 70 15.01 8.01 1.41
C SER A 70 13.48 7.89 1.55
N MET A 71 12.98 7.74 2.78
CA MET A 71 11.53 7.68 3.04
C MET A 71 10.80 8.93 2.54
N ARG A 72 11.45 10.11 2.62
CA ARG A 72 10.91 11.37 2.08
C ARG A 72 10.76 11.33 0.57
N GLU A 73 11.76 10.84 -0.16
CA GLU A 73 11.68 10.71 -1.62
C GLU A 73 10.62 9.68 -2.03
N GLN A 74 10.53 8.55 -1.34
CA GLN A 74 9.51 7.54 -1.63
C GLN A 74 8.09 8.07 -1.40
N TYR A 75 7.88 8.85 -0.34
CA TYR A 75 6.63 9.56 -0.11
C TYR A 75 6.29 10.46 -1.30
N GLN A 76 7.24 11.27 -1.77
CA GLN A 76 7.01 12.15 -2.93
C GLN A 76 6.70 11.37 -4.21
N ILE A 77 7.36 10.24 -4.42
CA ILE A 77 7.12 9.36 -5.57
C ILE A 77 5.72 8.76 -5.52
N LEU A 78 5.28 8.25 -4.36
CA LEU A 78 3.95 7.69 -4.19
C LEU A 78 2.87 8.77 -4.39
N LEU A 79 3.03 9.94 -3.78
CA LEU A 79 2.11 11.07 -3.93
C LEU A 79 1.99 11.51 -5.38
N ARG A 80 3.13 11.75 -6.04
CA ARG A 80 3.16 12.13 -7.46
C ARG A 80 2.51 11.07 -8.34
N THR A 81 2.82 9.80 -8.11
CA THR A 81 2.24 8.70 -8.90
C THR A 81 0.73 8.63 -8.73
N PHE A 82 0.24 8.84 -7.51
CA PHE A 82 -1.18 8.87 -7.21
C PHE A 82 -1.89 10.01 -7.95
N GLU A 83 -1.38 11.23 -7.83
CA GLU A 83 -1.95 12.42 -8.49
C GLU A 83 -1.90 12.31 -10.01
N GLU A 84 -0.78 11.84 -10.58
CA GLU A 84 -0.67 11.62 -12.02
C GLU A 84 -1.62 10.53 -12.52
N TRP A 85 -1.84 9.46 -11.74
CA TRP A 85 -2.78 8.42 -12.10
C TRP A 85 -4.22 8.93 -12.03
N LYS A 86 -4.62 9.55 -10.92
CA LYS A 86 -5.94 10.14 -10.72
C LYS A 86 -6.24 11.18 -11.81
N GLY A 87 -5.25 12.02 -12.14
CA GLY A 87 -5.40 13.16 -13.03
C GLY A 87 -6.47 14.11 -12.51
N GLU A 88 -7.33 14.56 -13.43
CA GLU A 88 -8.50 15.40 -13.12
C GLU A 88 -9.69 14.60 -12.54
N GLY A 89 -9.56 13.28 -12.41
CA GLY A 89 -10.57 12.44 -11.79
C GLY A 89 -10.74 12.73 -10.31
N GLU A 90 -11.90 12.36 -9.78
CA GLU A 90 -12.17 12.43 -8.35
C GLU A 90 -11.46 11.30 -7.60
N GLN A 91 -11.11 11.58 -6.34
CA GLN A 91 -10.61 10.55 -5.45
C GLN A 91 -11.77 9.59 -5.11
N THR A 92 -11.58 8.30 -5.34
CA THR A 92 -12.67 7.31 -5.23
C THR A 92 -12.96 6.90 -3.79
N ASP A 93 -11.97 6.94 -2.91
CA ASP A 93 -12.05 6.45 -1.53
C ASP A 93 -10.97 7.10 -0.64
N ASP A 94 -11.00 6.88 0.66
CA ASP A 94 -9.97 7.34 1.59
C ASP A 94 -8.63 6.63 1.36
N VAL A 95 -7.57 7.41 1.20
CA VAL A 95 -6.22 6.91 0.90
C VAL A 95 -5.29 7.14 2.08
N THR A 96 -4.74 6.06 2.61
CA THR A 96 -3.71 6.10 3.64
C THR A 96 -2.55 5.20 3.28
N VAL A 97 -1.32 5.72 3.36
CA VAL A 97 -0.08 4.95 3.23
C VAL A 97 0.88 5.37 4.33
N ILE A 98 1.36 4.41 5.11
CA ILE A 98 2.35 4.60 6.16
C ILE A 98 3.58 3.79 5.79
N GLY A 99 4.75 4.42 5.85
CA GLY A 99 6.03 3.78 5.60
C GLY A 99 7.00 4.08 6.73
N VAL A 100 7.72 3.06 7.20
CA VAL A 100 8.76 3.17 8.23
C VAL A 100 10.01 2.44 7.74
N ARG A 101 11.18 3.01 8.01
CA ARG A 101 12.47 2.34 7.79
C ARG A 101 13.19 2.18 9.12
N VAL A 102 13.74 0.99 9.34
CA VAL A 102 14.60 0.66 10.50
C VAL A 102 15.99 1.22 10.31
#